data_AF-A0A3A5ARS8-F1
#
_entry.id   AF-A0A3A5ARS8-F1
#
_cell.length_a   1.000
_cell.length_b   1.000
_cell.length_c   1.000
_cell.angle_alpha   90.00
_cell.angle_beta   90.00
_cell.angle_gamma   90.00
#
_symmetry.space_group_name_H-M   'P 1'
#
loop_
_entity.id
_entity.type
_entity.pdbx_description
1 polymer ?
#
loop_
_entity_poly.entity_id
_entity_poly.type
_entity_poly.pdbx_seq_one_letter_code
_entity_poly.pdbx_strand_id
1 'polypeptide(L)'
;MIDALKAAAPTDRLIVVGCALRPEDAFLSLLITHFLQQPNWSSRRVIVVDPRANEVCGRIRNYWGVNVSRQIVAIESTLEASAVTELLTIIKGEPRTQHVA
;
A
#
# COMPACT_ATOMS: atom_id res chain seq x y z
N MET A 1 16.19 9.49 -1.15
CA MET A 1 16.06 8.00 -1.08
C MET A 1 16.23 7.48 0.35
N ILE A 2 17.34 7.77 1.03
CA ILE A 2 17.54 7.38 2.44
C ILE A 2 16.48 7.99 3.37
N ASP A 3 16.04 9.22 3.11
CA ASP A 3 15.01 9.87 3.94
C ASP A 3 13.66 9.15 3.86
N ALA A 4 13.32 8.59 2.69
CA ALA A 4 12.11 7.79 2.55
C ALA A 4 12.19 6.49 3.36
N LEU A 5 13.36 5.85 3.44
CA LEU A 5 13.57 4.67 4.29
C LEU A 5 13.49 5.04 5.78
N LYS A 6 14.14 6.15 6.17
CA LYS A 6 14.08 6.68 7.53
C LYS A 6 12.66 7.05 7.95
N ALA A 7 11.85 7.60 7.04
CA ALA A 7 10.45 7.91 7.28
C ALA A 7 9.55 6.67 7.27
N ALA A 8 9.88 5.66 6.48
CA ALA A 8 9.15 4.39 6.43
C ALA A 8 9.35 3.55 7.71
N ALA A 9 10.52 3.61 8.33
CA ALA A 9 10.83 2.81 9.52
C ALA A 9 9.85 3.03 10.69
N PRO A 10 9.53 4.26 11.14
CA PRO A 10 8.62 4.47 12.27
C PRO A 10 7.12 4.49 11.89
N THR A 11 6.75 4.41 10.61
CA THR A 11 5.36 4.59 10.18
C THR A 11 4.59 3.28 10.08
N ASP A 12 3.29 3.31 10.40
CA ASP A 12 2.43 2.12 10.31
C ASP A 12 1.68 2.01 8.97
N ARG A 13 1.69 3.07 8.17
CA ARG A 13 1.00 3.14 6.88
C ARG A 13 1.94 3.70 5.81
N LEU A 14 2.06 2.96 4.71
CA LEU A 14 2.77 3.38 3.50
C LEU A 14 1.74 3.54 2.38
N ILE A 15 1.62 4.74 1.82
CA ILE A 15 0.67 5.04 0.73
C ILE A 15 1.48 5.19 -0.55
N VAL A 16 1.11 4.41 -1.56
CA VAL A 16 1.72 4.40 -2.89
C VAL A 16 0.66 4.88 -3.88
N VAL A 17 0.92 5.96 -4.60
CA VAL A 17 -0.04 6.57 -5.54
C VAL A 17 0.55 6.55 -6.94
N GLY A 18 -0.24 6.11 -7.92
CA GLY A 18 0.12 6.17 -9.35
C GLY A 18 1.32 5.29 -9.69
N CYS A 19 1.29 4.02 -9.29
CA CYS A 19 2.41 3.11 -9.46
C CYS A 19 2.03 1.89 -10.30
N ALA A 20 2.76 1.69 -11.39
CA ALA A 20 2.65 0.50 -12.23
C ALA A 20 3.46 -0.71 -11.72
N LEU A 21 4.29 -0.52 -10.66
CA LEU A 21 5.29 -1.48 -10.16
C LEU A 21 5.95 -2.24 -11.31
N ARG A 22 6.64 -1.48 -12.17
CA ARG A 22 7.36 -2.09 -13.29
C ARG A 22 8.53 -2.92 -12.73
N PRO A 23 9.00 -3.96 -13.44
CA PRO A 23 10.13 -4.76 -12.99
C PRO A 23 11.37 -3.91 -12.62
N GLU A 24 11.51 -2.73 -13.21
CA GLU A 24 12.60 -1.79 -12.96
C GLU A 24 12.42 -0.92 -11.70
N ASP A 25 11.26 -0.95 -11.02
CA ASP A 25 10.99 -0.20 -9.77
C ASP A 25 11.66 -0.88 -8.56
N ALA A 26 12.99 -1.02 -8.63
CA ALA A 26 13.81 -1.59 -7.58
C ALA A 26 13.71 -0.78 -6.27
N PHE A 27 13.54 0.54 -6.37
CA PHE A 27 13.46 1.40 -5.20
C PHE A 27 12.16 1.22 -4.41
N LEU A 28 11.00 1.18 -5.08
CA LEU A 28 9.73 0.95 -4.39
C LEU A 28 9.69 -0.45 -3.77
N SER A 29 10.21 -1.44 -4.49
CA SER A 29 10.36 -2.80 -3.96
C SER A 29 11.21 -2.82 -2.69
N LEU A 30 12.34 -2.10 -2.68
CA LEU A 30 13.21 -1.97 -1.51
C LEU A 30 12.53 -1.21 -0.37
N LEU A 31 11.76 -0.16 -0.67
CA LEU A 31 11.01 0.61 0.33
C LEU A 31 9.92 -0.25 1.00
N ILE A 32 9.13 -0.99 0.20
CA ILE A 32 8.11 -1.92 0.70
C ILE A 32 8.77 -3.04 1.51
N THR A 33 9.92 -3.54 1.05
CA THR A 33 10.72 -4.55 1.76
C THR A 33 11.17 -4.06 3.12
N HIS A 34 11.79 -2.88 3.15
CA HIS A 34 12.24 -2.26 4.40
C HIS A 34 11.08 -1.98 5.36
N PHE A 35 9.92 -1.56 4.83
CA PHE A 35 8.73 -1.28 5.61
C PHE A 35 8.10 -2.54 6.23
N LEU A 36 8.04 -3.64 5.49
CA LEU A 36 7.46 -4.92 5.96
C LEU A 36 8.45 -5.78 6.75
N GLN A 37 9.74 -5.45 6.77
CA GLN A 37 10.73 -6.11 7.64
C GLN A 37 10.77 -5.56 9.07
N GLN A 38 10.00 -4.51 9.36
CA GLN A 38 9.97 -3.92 10.70
C GLN A 38 9.30 -4.88 11.70
N PRO A 39 9.71 -4.88 13.00
CA PRO A 39 9.22 -5.86 13.98
C PRO A 39 7.69 -5.92 14.13
N ASN A 40 7.00 -4.80 13.92
CA ASN A 40 5.54 -4.67 13.99
C ASN A 40 4.84 -4.80 12.63
N TRP A 41 5.45 -5.46 11.63
CA TRP A 41 4.92 -5.54 10.26
C TRP A 41 3.47 -6.02 10.15
N SER A 42 3.01 -6.86 11.09
CA SER A 42 1.67 -7.44 11.07
C SER A 42 0.56 -6.40 11.24
N SER A 43 0.81 -5.32 11.98
CA SER A 43 -0.12 -4.20 12.15
C SER A 43 -0.01 -3.15 11.05
N ARG A 44 1.05 -3.19 10.24
CA ARG A 44 1.30 -2.20 9.19
C ARG A 44 0.41 -2.39 7.97
N ARG A 45 0.26 -1.34 7.18
CA ARG A 45 -0.52 -1.33 5.94
C ARG A 45 0.23 -0.65 4.80
N VAL A 46 0.32 -1.31 3.66
CA VAL A 46 0.70 -0.74 2.37
C VAL A 46 -0.59 -0.52 1.59
N ILE A 47 -0.90 0.73 1.27
CA ILE A 47 -2.12 1.14 0.58
C ILE A 47 -1.71 1.62 -0.81
N VAL A 48 -2.18 0.95 -1.85
CA VAL A 48 -1.89 1.30 -3.24
C VAL A 48 -3.12 1.96 -3.85
N VAL A 49 -2.96 3.18 -4.35
CA VAL A 49 -3.98 3.94 -5.07
C VAL A 49 -3.55 4.03 -6.53
N ASP A 50 -4.18 3.26 -7.38
CA ASP A 50 -3.88 3.19 -8.81
C ASP A 50 -5.05 2.55 -9.58
N PRO A 51 -5.34 2.93 -10.83
CA PRO A 51 -6.33 2.24 -11.66
C PRO A 51 -6.08 0.73 -11.86
N ARG A 52 -4.86 0.26 -11.59
CA ARG A 52 -4.45 -1.16 -11.62
C ARG A 52 -3.97 -1.63 -10.24
N ALA A 53 -4.42 -0.99 -9.15
CA ALA A 53 -3.95 -1.29 -7.80
C ALA A 53 -4.07 -2.77 -7.43
N ASN A 54 -5.12 -3.47 -7.88
CA ASN A 54 -5.28 -4.89 -7.59
C ASN A 54 -4.17 -5.75 -8.21
N GLU A 55 -3.78 -5.47 -9.45
CA GLU A 55 -2.66 -6.16 -10.12
C GLU A 55 -1.34 -5.88 -9.42
N VAL A 56 -1.11 -4.61 -9.11
CA VAL A 56 0.09 -4.12 -8.40
C VAL A 56 0.22 -4.79 -7.04
N CYS A 57 -0.85 -4.79 -6.25
CA CYS A 57 -0.94 -5.51 -4.98
C CYS A 57 -0.74 -7.01 -5.15
N GLY A 58 -1.25 -7.61 -6.23
CA GLY A 58 -1.00 -9.02 -6.57
C GLY A 58 0.49 -9.33 -6.73
N ARG A 59 1.23 -8.47 -7.46
CA ARG A 59 2.68 -8.61 -7.60
C ARG A 59 3.40 -8.50 -6.27
N ILE A 60 3.03 -7.52 -5.43
CA ILE A 60 3.63 -7.38 -4.09
C ILE A 60 3.35 -8.63 -3.26
N ARG A 61 2.11 -9.12 -3.22
CA ARG A 61 1.75 -10.34 -2.45
C ARG A 61 2.54 -11.55 -2.92
N ASN A 62 2.69 -11.74 -4.23
CA ASN A 62 3.41 -12.88 -4.81
C ASN A 62 4.92 -12.81 -4.61
N TYR A 63 5.49 -11.62 -4.48
CA TYR A 63 6.91 -11.43 -4.19
C TYR A 63 7.28 -11.96 -2.79
N TRP A 64 6.36 -11.89 -1.83
CA TRP A 64 6.60 -12.33 -0.47
C TRP A 64 6.32 -13.83 -0.32
N GLY A 65 7.30 -14.57 0.20
CA GLY A 65 7.14 -16.00 0.57
C GLY A 65 6.26 -16.24 1.80
N VAL A 66 5.59 -15.21 2.33
CA VAL A 66 4.69 -15.27 3.48
C VAL A 66 3.38 -14.54 3.17
N ASN A 67 2.29 -14.95 3.82
CA ASN A 67 0.97 -14.35 3.55
C ASN A 67 0.85 -12.93 4.13
N VAL A 68 1.11 -11.93 3.29
CA VAL A 68 0.99 -10.49 3.58
C VAL A 68 -0.34 -9.88 3.11
N SER A 69 -1.35 -10.71 2.80
CA SER A 69 -2.58 -10.25 2.15
C SER A 69 -3.35 -9.22 2.97
N ARG A 70 -3.27 -9.29 4.31
CA ARG A 70 -3.93 -8.34 5.23
C ARG A 70 -3.22 -6.99 5.30
N GLN A 71 -1.93 -6.95 4.97
CA GLN A 71 -1.11 -5.75 5.03
C GLN A 71 -1.22 -4.94 3.73
N ILE A 72 -1.63 -5.56 2.63
CA ILE A 72 -1.65 -4.94 1.31
C ILE A 72 -3.09 -4.62 0.89
N VAL A 73 -3.41 -3.33 0.86
CA VAL A 73 -4.74 -2.79 0.54
C VAL A 73 -4.69 -2.12 -0.83
N ALA A 74 -5.62 -2.48 -1.70
CA ALA A 74 -5.78 -1.87 -3.02
C ALA A 74 -6.97 -0.90 -3.00
N ILE A 75 -6.76 0.29 -3.58
CA ILE A 75 -7.77 1.27 -3.94
C ILE A 75 -7.68 1.42 -5.46
N GLU A 76 -8.56 0.72 -6.19
CA GLU A 76 -8.53 0.65 -7.65
C GLU A 76 -9.25 1.87 -8.25
N SER A 77 -8.55 3.00 -8.26
CA SER A 77 -9.08 4.27 -8.73
C SER A 77 -7.95 5.23 -9.13
N THR A 78 -8.28 6.22 -9.95
CA THR A 78 -7.53 7.47 -10.08
C THR A 78 -7.61 8.25 -8.76
N LEU A 79 -6.64 9.16 -8.53
CA LEU A 79 -6.63 10.03 -7.34
C LEU A 79 -7.68 11.15 -7.45
N GLU A 80 -8.95 10.74 -7.44
CA GLU A 80 -10.13 11.60 -7.45
C GLU A 80 -10.76 11.68 -6.05
N ALA A 81 -11.79 12.52 -5.90
CA ALA A 81 -12.44 12.76 -4.61
C ALA A 81 -12.91 11.45 -3.93
N SER A 82 -13.43 10.50 -4.70
CA SER A 82 -13.87 9.18 -4.21
C SER A 82 -12.72 8.35 -3.62
N ALA A 83 -11.59 8.26 -4.32
CA ALA A 83 -10.40 7.54 -3.85
C ALA A 83 -9.80 8.16 -2.60
N VAL A 84 -9.81 9.50 -2.52
CA VAL A 84 -9.36 10.23 -1.33
C VAL A 84 -10.28 9.93 -0.14
N THR A 85 -11.60 9.88 -0.33
CA THR A 85 -12.54 9.48 0.72
C THR A 85 -12.27 8.07 1.21
N GLU A 86 -12.12 7.09 0.31
CA GLU A 86 -11.80 5.70 0.70
C GLU A 86 -10.47 5.60 1.45
N LEU A 87 -9.44 6.31 0.98
CA LEU A 87 -8.15 6.39 1.64
C LEU A 87 -8.28 6.95 3.05
N LEU A 88 -9.07 8.01 3.25
CA LEU A 88 -9.33 8.60 4.56
C LEU A 88 -10.04 7.62 5.50
N THR A 89 -11.02 6.86 5.01
CA THR A 89 -11.69 5.80 5.81
C THR A 89 -10.69 4.75 6.29
N ILE A 90 -9.78 4.29 5.42
CA ILE A 90 -8.74 3.31 5.76
C ILE A 90 -7.74 3.89 6.77
N ILE A 91 -7.35 5.16 6.62
CA ILE A 91 -6.41 5.81 7.55
C ILE A 91 -7.04 5.97 8.93
N LYS A 92 -8.29 6.43 8.99
CA LYS A 92 -9.02 6.65 10.26
C LYS A 92 -9.45 5.36 10.96
N GLY A 93 -9.44 4.22 10.25
CA GLY A 93 -9.91 2.94 10.79
C GLY A 93 -11.44 2.87 10.92
N GLU A 94 -12.16 3.70 10.16
CA GLU A 94 -13.62 3.70 10.11
C GLU A 94 -14.10 2.50 9.26
N PRO A 95 -15.19 1.81 9.64
CA PRO A 95 -15.70 0.67 8.88
C PRO A 95 -16.13 1.12 7.48
N ARG A 96 -15.78 0.32 6.45
CA ARG A 96 -16.16 0.56 5.05
C ARG A 96 -17.68 0.71 4.92
N THR A 97 -18.15 1.91 4.59
CA THR A 97 -19.48 2.11 4.01
C THR A 97 -19.41 1.64 2.56
N GLN A 98 -19.92 0.45 2.28
CA GLN A 98 -20.09 -0.03 0.92
C GLN A 98 -21.15 0.85 0.23
N HIS A 99 -20.72 1.79 -0.62
CA HIS A 99 -21.62 2.40 -1.58
C HIS A 99 -21.75 1.44 -2.78
N VAL A 100 -22.82 0.66 -2.77
CA VAL A 100 -23.34 -0.02 -3.96
C VAL A 100 -24.08 1.05 -4.77
N ALA A 101 -23.62 1.28 -6.00
CA ALA A 101 -24.38 1.95 -7.06
C ALA A 101 -24.10 1.22 -8.37
#